data_AF-A0A1M3LQN5-F1
#
_entry.id   AF-A0A1M3LQN5-F1
#
_cell.length_a   1.000
_cell.length_b   1.000
_cell.length_c   1.000
_cell.angle_alpha   90.00
_cell.angle_beta   90.00
_cell.angle_gamma   90.00
#
_symmetry.space_group_name_H-M   'P 1'
#
loop_
_entity.id
_entity.type
_entity.pdbx_description
1 polymer ?
#
loop_
_entity_poly.entity_id
_entity_poly.type
_entity_poly.pdbx_seq_one_letter_code
_entity_poly.pdbx_strand_id
1 'polypeptide(L)'
;MTALTVRVEPTDRARAATAASTLATLPLRFAATEGDAEVVVVSGAGGWGDRARWAADGGARAVIVTDPEPDASSVGLAQSPPGVPIVLAEAWASNPVLGAVSDAWADAIGRTTLLDVRSTEPLGGRSPRAVLHAQLRAVGVLGVEVAALAVVATTPSAALAVGRSATGSRIVLSTSRSAAATATLDILGVGREATICIDVPDGTTARPGRATSTTVDGTVELPARWETAYRSAWGIAHKRVFTGGGGDDVAGFLRALELLEREPEV
;
A
#
# COMPACT_ATOMS: atom_id res chain seq x y z
N MET A 1 -8.30 27.33 8.25
CA MET A 1 -7.22 26.88 7.35
C MET A 1 -7.80 26.77 5.95
N THR A 2 -7.13 27.32 4.96
CA THR A 2 -7.53 27.23 3.54
C THR A 2 -7.17 25.86 2.99
N ALA A 3 -8.00 25.31 2.10
CA ALA A 3 -7.70 24.06 1.40
C ALA A 3 -6.43 24.23 0.53
N LEU A 4 -5.58 23.20 0.50
CA LEU A 4 -4.39 23.17 -0.36
C LEU A 4 -4.82 23.04 -1.83
N THR A 5 -4.18 23.77 -2.74
CA THR A 5 -4.45 23.57 -4.17
C THR A 5 -3.85 22.24 -4.64
N VAL A 6 -4.60 21.49 -5.44
CA VAL A 6 -4.18 20.18 -5.95
C VAL A 6 -4.35 20.07 -7.46
N ARG A 7 -3.34 19.53 -8.14
CA ARG A 7 -3.40 19.18 -9.56
C ARG A 7 -3.23 17.68 -9.73
N VAL A 8 -4.11 17.06 -10.50
CA VAL A 8 -4.06 15.64 -10.85
C VAL A 8 -3.50 15.49 -12.26
N GLU A 9 -2.46 14.68 -12.40
CA GLU A 9 -1.86 14.39 -13.70
C GLU A 9 -2.77 13.49 -14.57
N PRO A 10 -3.02 13.82 -15.85
CA PRO A 10 -3.94 13.06 -16.70
C PRO A 10 -3.31 11.85 -17.42
N THR A 11 -2.03 11.54 -17.19
CA THR A 11 -1.24 10.56 -17.98
C THR A 11 -1.79 9.13 -17.96
N ASP A 12 -2.48 8.73 -16.89
CA ASP A 12 -3.21 7.46 -16.81
C ASP A 12 -4.67 7.74 -16.45
N ARG A 13 -5.58 7.43 -17.37
CA ARG A 13 -7.01 7.74 -17.19
C ARG A 13 -7.63 7.02 -15.99
N ALA A 14 -7.24 5.78 -15.72
CA ALA A 14 -7.82 5.00 -14.63
C ALA A 14 -7.37 5.55 -13.27
N ARG A 15 -6.06 5.79 -13.11
CA ARG A 15 -5.50 6.37 -11.87
C ARG A 15 -5.94 7.82 -11.66
N ALA A 16 -6.05 8.61 -12.73
CA ALA A 16 -6.58 9.96 -12.67
C ALA A 16 -8.05 9.98 -12.22
N ALA A 17 -8.87 9.03 -12.71
CA ALA A 17 -10.25 8.89 -12.25
C ALA A 17 -10.33 8.54 -10.75
N THR A 18 -9.52 7.59 -10.28
CA THR A 18 -9.40 7.25 -8.85
C THR A 18 -8.99 8.46 -8.00
N ALA A 19 -8.00 9.23 -8.46
CA ALA A 19 -7.55 10.45 -7.80
C ALA A 19 -8.66 11.51 -7.75
N ALA A 20 -9.37 11.73 -8.86
CA ALA A 20 -10.49 12.67 -8.93
C ALA A 20 -11.65 12.27 -7.99
N SER A 21 -11.99 10.97 -7.95
CA SER A 21 -12.98 10.45 -6.99
C SER A 21 -12.54 10.65 -5.54
N THR A 22 -11.26 10.45 -5.24
CA THR A 22 -10.71 10.70 -3.89
C THR A 22 -10.78 12.18 -3.52
N LEU A 23 -10.37 13.07 -4.43
CA LEU A 23 -10.46 14.53 -4.25
C LEU A 23 -11.88 14.99 -3.93
N ALA A 24 -12.88 14.45 -4.63
CA ALA A 24 -14.28 14.80 -4.39
C ALA A 24 -14.75 14.49 -2.95
N THR A 25 -14.08 13.59 -2.23
CA THR A 25 -14.39 13.24 -0.83
C THR A 25 -13.65 14.09 0.22
N LEU A 26 -12.80 15.03 -0.22
CA LEU A 26 -11.93 15.86 0.64
C LEU A 26 -12.04 17.38 0.37
N PRO A 27 -13.25 17.95 0.16
CA PRO A 27 -13.41 19.34 -0.30
C PRO A 27 -12.92 20.41 0.68
N LEU A 28 -12.81 20.08 1.97
CA LEU A 28 -12.29 21.00 3.00
C LEU A 28 -10.76 20.99 3.10
N ARG A 29 -10.09 19.99 2.52
CA ARG A 29 -8.63 19.81 2.59
C ARG A 29 -7.95 20.21 1.29
N PHE A 30 -8.60 19.96 0.16
CA PHE A 30 -8.03 20.16 -1.16
C PHE A 30 -8.99 20.88 -2.10
N ALA A 31 -8.45 21.76 -2.93
CA ALA A 31 -9.16 22.45 -4.00
C ALA A 31 -8.46 22.18 -5.34
N ALA A 32 -9.20 21.69 -6.33
CA ALA A 32 -8.65 21.40 -7.65
C ALA A 32 -8.11 22.69 -8.33
N THR A 33 -7.00 22.58 -9.03
CA THR A 33 -6.45 23.62 -9.90
C THR A 33 -5.83 23.02 -11.16
N GLU A 34 -5.89 23.76 -12.26
CA GLU A 34 -5.23 23.42 -13.53
C GLU A 34 -3.81 24.01 -13.62
N GLY A 35 -3.49 25.01 -12.78
CA GLY A 35 -2.21 25.69 -12.76
C GLY A 35 -1.23 25.12 -11.74
N ASP A 36 -0.33 25.97 -11.26
CA ASP A 36 0.58 25.63 -10.17
C ASP A 36 -0.21 25.22 -8.92
N ALA A 37 0.21 24.11 -8.31
CA ALA A 37 -0.50 23.46 -7.23
C ALA A 37 0.44 23.20 -6.05
N GLU A 38 -0.08 23.36 -4.83
CA GLU A 38 0.65 23.01 -3.61
C GLU A 38 0.82 21.51 -3.45
N VAL A 39 -0.09 20.71 -4.00
CA VAL A 39 0.00 19.25 -4.03
C VAL A 39 -0.18 18.75 -5.45
N VAL A 40 0.70 17.86 -5.89
CA VAL A 40 0.60 17.22 -7.20
C VAL A 40 0.33 15.74 -7.03
N VAL A 41 -0.70 15.24 -7.70
CA VAL A 41 -1.02 13.81 -7.76
C VAL A 41 -0.51 13.26 -9.08
N VAL A 42 0.45 12.36 -9.00
CA VAL A 42 1.05 11.70 -10.17
C VAL A 42 0.50 10.30 -10.32
N SER A 43 0.37 9.85 -11.58
CA SER A 43 0.08 8.46 -11.86
C SER A 43 1.26 7.58 -11.46
N GLY A 44 0.98 6.47 -10.77
CA GLY A 44 1.96 5.43 -10.45
C GLY A 44 2.35 4.51 -11.61
N ALA A 45 1.89 4.76 -12.83
CA ALA A 45 2.37 4.06 -14.03
C ALA A 45 3.86 4.38 -14.32
N GLY A 46 4.50 3.61 -15.20
CA GLY A 46 5.94 3.72 -15.50
C GLY A 46 6.47 5.15 -15.64
N GLY A 47 7.65 5.41 -15.06
CA GLY A 47 8.30 6.71 -14.97
C GLY A 47 7.76 7.61 -13.86
N TRP A 48 6.99 7.08 -12.90
CA TRP A 48 6.35 7.90 -11.87
C TRP A 48 7.36 8.55 -10.92
N GLY A 49 8.53 7.93 -10.70
CA GLY A 49 9.57 8.49 -9.85
C GLY A 49 10.14 9.79 -10.41
N ASP A 50 10.37 9.84 -11.72
CA ASP A 50 10.85 11.06 -12.40
C ASP A 50 9.80 12.15 -12.38
N ARG A 51 8.52 11.80 -12.61
CA ARG A 51 7.41 12.76 -12.54
C ARG A 51 7.19 13.29 -11.12
N ALA A 52 7.33 12.43 -10.11
CA ALA A 52 7.24 12.84 -8.71
C ALA A 52 8.36 13.82 -8.35
N ARG A 53 9.59 13.54 -8.80
CA ARG A 53 10.73 14.47 -8.66
C ARG A 53 10.45 15.78 -9.37
N TRP A 54 10.02 15.74 -10.63
CA TRP A 54 9.74 16.96 -11.40
C TRP A 54 8.65 17.82 -10.74
N ALA A 55 7.61 17.20 -10.17
CA ALA A 55 6.60 17.91 -9.41
C ALA A 55 7.16 18.59 -8.15
N ALA A 56 8.03 17.90 -7.42
CA ALA A 56 8.71 18.45 -6.25
C ALA A 56 9.63 19.63 -6.62
N ASP A 57 10.45 19.47 -7.67
CA ASP A 57 11.35 20.51 -8.18
C ASP A 57 10.57 21.71 -8.75
N GLY A 58 9.36 21.46 -9.26
CA GLY A 58 8.39 22.48 -9.69
C GLY A 58 7.71 23.24 -8.56
N GLY A 59 8.08 23.01 -7.29
CA GLY A 59 7.58 23.77 -6.13
C GLY A 59 6.38 23.16 -5.42
N ALA A 60 5.98 21.92 -5.76
CA ALA A 60 4.95 21.23 -4.99
C ALA A 60 5.39 21.03 -3.54
N ARG A 61 4.49 21.29 -2.58
CA ARG A 61 4.72 21.08 -1.15
C ARG A 61 4.54 19.63 -0.73
N ALA A 62 3.88 18.81 -1.55
CA ALA A 62 3.81 17.36 -1.42
C ALA A 62 3.48 16.71 -2.78
N VAL A 63 3.87 15.45 -2.92
CA VAL A 63 3.52 14.63 -4.08
C VAL A 63 2.80 13.37 -3.61
N ILE A 64 1.69 13.06 -4.25
CA ILE A 64 0.94 11.81 -4.03
C ILE A 64 1.07 10.94 -5.27
N VAL A 65 1.52 9.70 -5.11
CA VAL A 65 1.64 8.73 -6.22
C VAL A 65 0.50 7.72 -6.10
N THR A 66 -0.41 7.70 -7.08
CA THR A 66 -1.57 6.79 -7.06
C THR A 66 -1.20 5.43 -7.65
N ASP A 67 -1.32 4.37 -6.85
CA ASP A 67 -1.00 2.98 -7.21
C ASP A 67 0.32 2.83 -7.98
N PRO A 68 1.46 3.12 -7.33
CA PRO A 68 2.78 2.97 -7.92
C PRO A 68 3.04 1.53 -8.38
N GLU A 69 3.51 1.38 -9.61
CA GLU A 69 4.10 0.15 -10.12
C GLU A 69 5.62 0.16 -9.92
N PRO A 70 6.24 -1.00 -9.66
CA PRO A 70 7.70 -1.09 -9.64
C PRO A 70 8.33 -0.61 -10.95
N ASP A 71 9.21 0.38 -10.88
CA ASP A 71 9.98 0.86 -12.03
C ASP A 71 11.37 1.40 -11.64
N ALA A 72 12.27 1.56 -12.61
CA ALA A 72 13.62 2.04 -12.36
C ALA A 72 13.68 3.49 -11.83
N SER A 73 12.70 4.34 -12.19
CA SER A 73 12.66 5.74 -11.74
C SER A 73 12.41 5.85 -10.23
N SER A 74 11.70 4.88 -9.65
CA SER A 74 11.48 4.78 -8.20
C SER A 74 12.77 4.56 -7.41
N VAL A 75 13.75 3.84 -7.97
CA VAL A 75 15.07 3.64 -7.37
C VAL A 75 15.83 4.95 -7.31
N GLY A 76 15.87 5.68 -8.43
CA GLY A 76 16.49 7.01 -8.49
C GLY A 76 15.82 7.98 -7.52
N LEU A 77 14.50 7.90 -7.35
CA LEU A 77 13.74 8.69 -6.38
C LEU A 77 14.20 8.45 -4.93
N ALA A 78 14.40 7.20 -4.53
CA ALA A 78 14.84 6.88 -3.16
C ALA A 78 16.29 7.23 -2.88
N GLN A 79 17.18 7.12 -3.87
CA GLN A 79 18.60 7.47 -3.72
C GLN A 79 18.82 8.96 -3.52
N SER A 80 17.96 9.79 -4.12
CA SER A 80 17.99 11.24 -3.99
C SER A 80 16.56 11.76 -3.77
N PRO A 81 16.02 11.59 -2.54
CA PRO A 81 14.66 11.99 -2.23
C PRO A 81 14.55 13.53 -2.23
N PRO A 82 13.49 14.10 -2.81
CA PRO A 82 13.29 15.54 -2.73
C PRO A 82 12.98 15.98 -1.29
N GLY A 83 13.16 17.26 -0.99
CA GLY A 83 12.90 17.83 0.34
C GLY A 83 11.42 17.93 0.72
N VAL A 84 10.51 17.39 -0.10
CA VAL A 84 9.06 17.44 0.11
C VAL A 84 8.51 16.02 0.29
N PRO A 85 7.45 15.84 1.10
CA PRO A 85 6.89 14.53 1.33
C PRO A 85 6.33 13.91 0.05
N ILE A 86 6.77 12.68 -0.22
CA ILE A 86 6.18 11.79 -1.22
C ILE A 86 5.35 10.76 -0.48
N VAL A 87 4.07 10.66 -0.84
CA VAL A 87 3.13 9.70 -0.25
C VAL A 87 2.69 8.73 -1.33
N LEU A 88 2.84 7.44 -1.06
CA LEU A 88 2.34 6.40 -1.95
C LEU A 88 0.91 6.06 -1.52
N ALA A 89 -0.04 6.31 -2.43
CA ALA A 89 -1.43 5.93 -2.28
C ALA A 89 -1.60 4.53 -2.89
N GLU A 90 -1.24 3.52 -2.11
CA GLU A 90 -1.23 2.11 -2.48
C GLU A 90 -2.57 1.47 -2.11
N ALA A 91 -3.11 0.63 -2.99
CA ALA A 91 -4.41 -0.04 -2.82
C ALA A 91 -4.66 -0.67 -1.43
N TRP A 92 -3.63 -1.27 -0.81
CA TRP A 92 -3.76 -1.90 0.51
C TRP A 92 -2.85 -1.31 1.58
N ALA A 93 -1.59 -1.01 1.27
CA ALA A 93 -0.62 -0.54 2.28
C ALA A 93 -1.02 0.81 2.90
N SER A 94 -1.78 1.64 2.19
CA SER A 94 -2.31 2.89 2.73
C SER A 94 -3.61 2.72 3.55
N ASN A 95 -4.16 1.51 3.64
CA ASN A 95 -5.41 1.24 4.36
C ASN A 95 -5.18 1.33 5.89
N PRO A 96 -5.93 2.18 6.61
CA PRO A 96 -5.70 2.42 8.03
C PRO A 96 -6.00 1.23 8.94
N VAL A 97 -6.67 0.18 8.44
CA VAL A 97 -6.83 -1.07 9.22
C VAL A 97 -5.49 -1.70 9.53
N LEU A 98 -4.52 -1.65 8.62
CA LEU A 98 -3.19 -2.24 8.82
C LEU A 98 -2.43 -1.53 9.94
N GLY A 99 -2.45 -0.19 9.95
CA GLY A 99 -1.87 0.60 11.03
C GLY A 99 -2.55 0.33 12.38
N ALA A 100 -3.89 0.26 12.39
CA ALA A 100 -4.64 -0.05 13.61
C ALA A 100 -4.32 -1.44 14.18
N VAL A 101 -4.11 -2.43 13.30
CA VAL A 101 -3.69 -3.78 13.70
C VAL A 101 -2.25 -3.79 14.20
N SER A 102 -1.33 -3.11 13.52
CA SER A 102 0.06 -2.99 13.98
C SER A 102 0.11 -2.36 15.37
N ASP A 103 -0.60 -1.25 15.60
CA ASP A 103 -0.65 -0.58 16.90
C ASP A 103 -1.25 -1.46 18.01
N ALA A 104 -2.35 -2.17 17.72
CA ALA A 104 -3.06 -2.94 18.73
C ALA A 104 -2.42 -4.31 19.02
N TRP A 105 -1.84 -4.95 18.00
CA TRP A 105 -1.49 -6.38 18.01
C TRP A 105 -0.06 -6.67 17.53
N ALA A 106 0.86 -5.68 17.49
CA ALA A 106 2.26 -5.89 17.10
C ALA A 106 2.90 -7.14 17.75
N ASP A 107 2.72 -7.28 19.06
CA ASP A 107 3.24 -8.41 19.84
C ASP A 107 2.66 -9.76 19.38
N ALA A 108 1.35 -9.82 19.12
CA ALA A 108 0.68 -11.04 18.67
C ALA A 108 1.10 -11.40 17.23
N ILE A 109 1.21 -10.39 16.35
CA ILE A 109 1.72 -10.54 14.98
C ILE A 109 3.16 -11.08 15.00
N GLY A 110 4.02 -10.53 15.86
CA GLY A 110 5.41 -10.96 16.02
C GLY A 110 5.55 -12.41 16.50
N ARG A 111 4.54 -12.95 17.17
CA ARG A 111 4.47 -14.36 17.65
C ARG A 111 3.77 -15.32 16.68
N THR A 112 3.32 -14.86 15.52
CA THR A 112 2.77 -15.75 14.49
C THR A 112 3.86 -16.71 13.98
N THR A 113 3.47 -17.95 13.70
CA THR A 113 4.34 -18.96 13.07
C THR A 113 4.04 -19.12 11.58
N LEU A 114 2.85 -18.69 11.14
CA LEU A 114 2.45 -18.59 9.74
C LEU A 114 1.74 -17.26 9.50
N LEU A 115 2.09 -16.59 8.41
CA LEU A 115 1.37 -15.48 7.81
C LEU A 115 0.98 -15.87 6.39
N ASP A 116 -0.31 -16.03 6.16
CA ASP A 116 -0.88 -16.36 4.85
C ASP A 116 -1.61 -15.14 4.31
N VAL A 117 -1.16 -14.66 3.16
CA VAL A 117 -1.59 -13.41 2.55
C VAL A 117 -2.14 -13.74 1.17
N ARG A 118 -3.42 -13.47 0.96
CA ARG A 118 -4.15 -13.91 -0.21
C ARG A 118 -4.92 -12.77 -0.83
N SER A 119 -4.99 -12.75 -2.14
CA SER A 119 -5.91 -11.86 -2.85
C SER A 119 -6.41 -12.50 -4.13
N THR A 120 -7.57 -12.06 -4.57
CA THR A 120 -8.07 -12.37 -5.91
C THR A 120 -8.30 -11.07 -6.67
N GLU A 121 -7.62 -10.90 -7.78
CA GLU A 121 -7.76 -9.74 -8.66
C GLU A 121 -8.83 -9.97 -9.73
N PRO A 122 -9.49 -8.90 -10.21
CA PRO A 122 -10.31 -8.99 -11.42
C PRO A 122 -9.45 -9.32 -12.66
N LEU A 123 -10.06 -9.86 -13.71
CA LEU A 123 -9.35 -10.28 -14.95
C LEU A 123 -8.55 -9.15 -15.63
N GLY A 124 -8.96 -7.89 -15.46
CA GLY A 124 -8.27 -6.70 -15.93
C GLY A 124 -7.49 -5.94 -14.84
N GLY A 125 -7.33 -6.53 -13.65
CA GLY A 125 -6.64 -5.94 -12.53
C GLY A 125 -5.11 -6.03 -12.64
N ARG A 126 -4.44 -5.86 -11.50
CA ARG A 126 -2.97 -5.84 -11.43
C ARG A 126 -2.36 -7.15 -11.90
N SER A 127 -1.12 -7.10 -12.39
CA SER A 127 -0.36 -8.31 -12.73
C SER A 127 -0.10 -9.14 -11.47
N PRO A 128 -0.06 -10.48 -11.53
CA PRO A 128 0.21 -11.30 -10.36
C PRO A 128 1.48 -10.89 -9.60
N ARG A 129 2.53 -10.49 -10.31
CA ARG A 129 3.78 -9.99 -9.70
C ARG A 129 3.59 -8.64 -8.98
N ALA A 130 2.86 -7.70 -9.58
CA ALA A 130 2.53 -6.43 -8.92
C ALA A 130 1.66 -6.64 -7.67
N VAL A 131 0.79 -7.65 -7.69
CA VAL A 131 0.00 -8.02 -6.50
C VAL A 131 0.88 -8.57 -5.39
N LEU A 132 1.81 -9.48 -5.68
CA LEU A 132 2.76 -9.98 -4.68
C LEU A 132 3.56 -8.81 -4.04
N HIS A 133 3.92 -7.81 -4.84
CA HIS A 133 4.56 -6.59 -4.34
C HIS A 133 3.64 -5.82 -3.39
N ALA A 134 2.40 -5.53 -3.80
CA ALA A 134 1.41 -4.86 -2.94
C ALA A 134 1.10 -5.65 -1.65
N GLN A 135 1.12 -6.99 -1.70
CA GLN A 135 0.98 -7.85 -0.52
C GLN A 135 2.16 -7.66 0.44
N LEU A 136 3.40 -7.66 -0.05
CA LEU A 136 4.58 -7.39 0.78
C LEU A 136 4.54 -6.00 1.42
N ARG A 137 4.05 -5.01 0.69
CA ARG A 137 3.85 -3.66 1.22
C ARG A 137 2.90 -3.66 2.40
N ALA A 138 1.76 -4.35 2.28
CA ALA A 138 0.81 -4.49 3.38
C ALA A 138 1.42 -5.24 4.59
N VAL A 139 2.17 -6.31 4.34
CA VAL A 139 2.90 -7.06 5.39
C VAL A 139 3.91 -6.17 6.11
N GLY A 140 4.65 -5.33 5.38
CA GLY A 140 5.58 -4.37 5.97
C GLY A 140 4.89 -3.32 6.86
N VAL A 141 3.70 -2.86 6.49
CA VAL A 141 2.90 -1.92 7.31
C VAL A 141 2.42 -2.56 8.61
N LEU A 142 2.23 -3.88 8.65
CA LEU A 142 1.95 -4.61 9.90
C LEU A 142 3.15 -4.70 10.85
N GLY A 143 4.34 -4.24 10.42
CA GLY A 143 5.57 -4.33 11.18
C GLY A 143 6.30 -5.67 11.02
N VAL A 144 5.90 -6.49 10.03
CA VAL A 144 6.56 -7.77 9.75
C VAL A 144 7.76 -7.54 8.84
N GLU A 145 8.95 -7.74 9.37
CA GLU A 145 10.18 -7.74 8.57
C GLU A 145 10.35 -9.08 7.85
N VAL A 146 10.40 -9.06 6.52
CA VAL A 146 10.58 -10.25 5.67
C VAL A 146 12.07 -10.46 5.42
N ALA A 147 12.62 -11.56 5.92
CA ALA A 147 14.05 -11.86 5.80
C ALA A 147 14.41 -12.52 4.47
N ALA A 148 13.55 -13.43 3.99
CA ALA A 148 13.73 -14.11 2.72
C ALA A 148 12.39 -14.45 2.09
N LEU A 149 12.33 -14.40 0.76
CA LEU A 149 11.15 -14.71 -0.04
C LEU A 149 11.60 -15.29 -1.38
N ALA A 150 10.89 -16.27 -1.89
CA ALA A 150 11.07 -16.82 -3.23
C ALA A 150 9.72 -16.93 -3.93
N VAL A 151 9.65 -16.45 -5.17
CA VAL A 151 8.49 -16.68 -6.04
C VAL A 151 8.60 -18.10 -6.59
N VAL A 152 7.73 -19.00 -6.15
CA VAL A 152 7.80 -20.44 -6.48
C VAL A 152 6.97 -20.80 -7.70
N ALA A 153 5.93 -20.02 -8.01
CA ALA A 153 5.11 -20.21 -9.19
C ALA A 153 4.57 -18.87 -9.69
N THR A 154 4.53 -18.71 -11.01
CA THR A 154 3.88 -17.57 -11.66
C THR A 154 3.29 -18.01 -12.98
N THR A 155 2.04 -17.63 -13.21
CA THR A 155 1.31 -17.77 -14.47
C THR A 155 0.71 -16.41 -14.84
N PRO A 156 0.10 -16.24 -16.03
CA PRO A 156 -0.63 -15.02 -16.37
C PRO A 156 -1.81 -14.70 -15.43
N SER A 157 -2.32 -15.68 -14.69
CA SER A 157 -3.51 -15.56 -13.85
C SER A 157 -3.27 -15.80 -12.36
N ALA A 158 -2.09 -16.25 -11.94
CA ALA A 158 -1.80 -16.54 -10.54
C ALA A 158 -0.32 -16.42 -10.22
N ALA A 159 0.00 -16.17 -8.95
CA ALA A 159 1.37 -16.28 -8.45
C ALA A 159 1.39 -16.75 -6.99
N LEU A 160 2.48 -17.41 -6.63
CA LEU A 160 2.75 -17.90 -5.28
C LEU A 160 4.20 -17.55 -4.90
N ALA A 161 4.37 -16.94 -3.74
CA ALA A 161 5.67 -16.76 -3.12
C ALA A 161 5.65 -17.33 -1.70
N VAL A 162 6.78 -17.91 -1.29
CA VAL A 162 6.96 -18.43 0.06
C VAL A 162 8.23 -17.86 0.66
N GLY A 163 8.21 -17.63 1.97
CA GLY A 163 9.30 -16.94 2.64
C GLY A 163 9.28 -17.13 4.15
N ARG A 164 10.07 -16.29 4.81
CA ARG A 164 10.18 -16.24 6.27
C ARG A 164 10.36 -14.81 6.75
N SER A 165 9.74 -14.47 7.88
CA SER A 165 10.02 -13.23 8.60
C SER A 165 11.38 -13.32 9.32
N ALA A 166 11.91 -12.17 9.74
CA ALA A 166 13.06 -12.10 10.63
C ALA A 166 12.81 -12.79 11.99
N THR A 167 11.56 -12.84 12.44
CA THR A 167 11.13 -13.56 13.66
C THR A 167 10.92 -15.07 13.44
N GLY A 168 11.09 -15.57 12.21
CA GLY A 168 10.97 -16.99 11.87
C GLY A 168 9.58 -17.47 11.45
N SER A 169 8.58 -16.59 11.39
CA SER A 169 7.24 -16.90 10.86
C SER A 169 7.33 -17.29 9.39
N ARG A 170 6.63 -18.34 8.96
CA ARG A 170 6.50 -18.70 7.55
C ARG A 170 5.58 -17.70 6.87
N ILE A 171 5.97 -17.21 5.70
CA ILE A 171 5.16 -16.28 4.92
C ILE A 171 4.74 -16.97 3.64
N VAL A 172 3.44 -16.93 3.33
CA VAL A 172 2.87 -17.40 2.07
C VAL A 172 2.12 -16.23 1.45
N LEU A 173 2.50 -15.86 0.24
CA LEU A 173 1.83 -14.82 -0.54
C LEU A 173 1.23 -15.50 -1.77
N SER A 174 -0.08 -15.36 -1.96
CA SER A 174 -0.75 -15.96 -3.11
C SER A 174 -1.73 -14.99 -3.74
N THR A 175 -1.82 -15.07 -5.05
CA THR A 175 -2.80 -14.30 -5.80
C THR A 175 -3.34 -15.11 -6.97
N SER A 176 -4.59 -14.86 -7.32
CA SER A 176 -5.24 -15.41 -8.51
C SER A 176 -6.12 -14.36 -9.17
N ARG A 177 -6.54 -14.60 -10.42
CA ARG A 177 -7.47 -13.73 -11.15
C ARG A 177 -8.80 -14.43 -11.37
N SER A 178 -9.90 -13.70 -11.14
CA SER A 178 -11.27 -14.20 -11.36
C SER A 178 -12.21 -13.08 -11.79
N ALA A 179 -13.23 -13.41 -12.57
CA ALA A 179 -14.24 -12.45 -13.03
C ALA A 179 -15.12 -11.89 -11.89
N ALA A 180 -15.28 -12.64 -10.79
CA ALA A 180 -16.10 -12.26 -9.64
C ALA A 180 -15.30 -11.54 -8.53
N ALA A 181 -14.02 -11.27 -8.78
CA ALA A 181 -13.09 -10.79 -7.76
C ALA A 181 -13.23 -9.29 -7.46
N THR A 182 -12.97 -8.91 -6.21
CA THR A 182 -13.05 -7.52 -5.73
C THR A 182 -11.70 -6.91 -5.36
N ALA A 183 -10.58 -7.57 -5.66
CA ALA A 183 -9.24 -7.13 -5.27
C ALA A 183 -9.08 -6.92 -3.74
N THR A 184 -9.83 -7.69 -2.94
CA THR A 184 -9.67 -7.74 -1.49
C THR A 184 -8.38 -8.49 -1.14
N LEU A 185 -7.71 -8.02 -0.08
CA LEU A 185 -6.56 -8.66 0.54
C LEU A 185 -6.97 -9.28 1.88
N ASP A 186 -6.82 -10.59 1.98
CA ASP A 186 -7.03 -11.36 3.19
C ASP A 186 -5.65 -11.69 3.80
N ILE A 187 -5.49 -11.41 5.10
CA ILE A 187 -4.28 -11.76 5.86
C ILE A 187 -4.69 -12.65 7.03
N LEU A 188 -4.10 -13.83 7.12
CA LEU A 188 -4.27 -14.78 8.21
C LEU A 188 -2.93 -14.97 8.92
N GLY A 189 -2.82 -14.48 10.15
CA GLY A 189 -1.73 -14.78 11.06
C GLY A 189 -2.12 -15.94 11.98
N VAL A 190 -1.34 -17.02 12.01
CA VAL A 190 -1.56 -18.14 12.93
C VAL A 190 -0.38 -18.21 13.89
N GLY A 191 -0.67 -18.14 15.19
CA GLY A 191 0.29 -18.33 16.25
C GLY A 191 -0.19 -19.38 17.25
N ARG A 192 0.63 -19.67 18.26
CA ARG A 192 0.28 -20.64 19.30
C ARG A 192 -0.89 -20.19 20.17
N GLU A 193 -0.97 -18.88 20.43
CA GLU A 193 -1.91 -18.28 21.38
C GLU A 193 -3.08 -17.56 20.71
N ALA A 194 -2.91 -17.18 19.44
CA ALA A 194 -3.87 -16.37 18.71
C ALA A 194 -3.88 -16.69 17.21
N THR A 195 -5.06 -16.56 16.61
CA THR A 195 -5.25 -16.47 15.17
C THR A 195 -5.77 -15.07 14.85
N ILE A 196 -5.10 -14.37 13.94
CA ILE A 196 -5.43 -13.01 13.50
C ILE A 196 -5.94 -13.09 12.07
N CYS A 197 -7.14 -12.56 11.82
CA CYS A 197 -7.70 -12.40 10.48
C CYS A 197 -7.84 -10.92 10.17
N ILE A 198 -7.39 -10.48 9.00
CA ILE A 198 -7.50 -9.09 8.53
C ILE A 198 -8.10 -9.12 7.13
N ASP A 199 -9.21 -8.40 6.94
CA ASP A 199 -9.84 -8.15 5.65
C ASP A 199 -9.54 -6.69 5.27
N VAL A 200 -8.76 -6.53 4.20
CA VAL A 200 -8.37 -5.24 3.65
C VAL A 200 -9.04 -5.05 2.29
N PRO A 201 -10.09 -4.23 2.21
CA PRO A 201 -10.76 -3.97 0.96
C PRO A 201 -9.86 -3.19 0.01
N ASP A 202 -10.10 -3.36 -1.30
CA ASP A 202 -9.45 -2.55 -2.32
C ASP A 202 -9.72 -1.05 -2.13
N GLY A 203 -8.71 -0.22 -2.43
CA GLY A 203 -8.75 1.23 -2.23
C GLY A 203 -9.85 1.95 -3.00
N THR A 204 -10.41 1.33 -4.05
CA THR A 204 -11.52 1.90 -4.84
C THR A 204 -12.90 1.64 -4.25
N THR A 205 -13.01 0.82 -3.20
CA THR A 205 -14.30 0.42 -2.62
C THR A 205 -14.59 1.13 -1.29
N ALA A 206 -15.86 1.45 -1.04
CA ALA A 206 -16.30 2.03 0.23
C ALA A 206 -16.53 0.98 1.34
N ARG A 207 -15.88 -0.19 1.25
CA ARG A 207 -15.99 -1.25 2.26
C ARG A 207 -15.05 -0.94 3.43
N PRO A 208 -15.40 -1.34 4.67
CA PRO A 208 -14.53 -1.10 5.80
C PRO A 208 -13.43 -2.16 5.87
N GLY A 209 -12.23 -1.75 6.28
CA GLY A 209 -11.22 -2.71 6.75
C GLY A 209 -11.62 -3.30 8.10
N ARG A 210 -11.42 -4.60 8.28
CA ARG A 210 -11.77 -5.34 9.49
C ARG A 210 -10.61 -6.19 9.97
N ALA A 211 -10.54 -6.39 11.28
CA ALA A 211 -9.55 -7.27 11.87
C ALA A 211 -10.10 -7.95 13.12
N THR A 212 -9.85 -9.25 13.26
CA THR A 212 -10.21 -10.06 14.41
C THR A 212 -9.00 -10.82 14.93
N SER A 213 -8.94 -11.02 16.24
CA SER A 213 -7.99 -11.90 16.92
C SER A 213 -8.76 -12.89 17.77
N THR A 214 -8.56 -14.18 17.52
CA THR A 214 -9.20 -15.28 18.26
C THR A 214 -8.15 -15.99 19.10
N THR A 215 -8.44 -16.12 20.40
CA THR A 215 -7.61 -16.81 21.39
C THR A 215 -8.46 -17.87 22.11
N VAL A 216 -7.89 -18.55 23.10
CA VAL A 216 -8.64 -19.48 23.98
C VAL A 216 -9.73 -18.79 24.80
N ASP A 217 -9.57 -17.49 25.09
CA ASP A 217 -10.51 -16.72 25.90
C ASP A 217 -11.65 -16.11 25.08
N GLY A 218 -11.53 -16.14 23.74
CA GLY A 218 -12.54 -15.65 22.82
C GLY A 218 -11.99 -14.83 21.66
N THR A 219 -12.89 -14.14 20.97
CA THR A 219 -12.59 -13.32 19.79
C THR A 219 -12.73 -11.84 20.12
N VAL A 220 -11.71 -11.06 19.76
CA VAL A 220 -11.68 -9.60 19.82
C VAL A 220 -11.70 -9.05 18.40
N GLU A 221 -12.64 -8.16 18.09
CA GLU A 221 -12.70 -7.42 16.81
C GLU A 221 -12.26 -5.97 17.05
N LEU A 222 -11.36 -5.44 16.21
CA LEU A 222 -11.06 -4.01 16.22
C LEU A 222 -12.20 -3.20 15.58
N PRO A 223 -12.41 -1.94 15.98
CA PRO A 223 -13.36 -1.08 15.31
C PRO A 223 -13.13 -1.02 13.79
N ALA A 224 -14.18 -1.32 13.02
CA ALA A 224 -14.16 -1.28 11.57
C ALA A 224 -13.68 0.09 11.06
N ARG A 225 -12.74 0.09 10.10
CA ARG A 225 -12.17 1.32 9.53
C ARG A 225 -12.88 1.69 8.24
N TRP A 226 -13.79 2.67 8.33
CA TRP A 226 -14.55 3.23 7.20
C TRP A 226 -13.77 4.33 6.48
N GLU A 227 -12.60 3.98 5.96
CA GLU A 227 -11.69 4.89 5.28
C GLU A 227 -10.96 4.12 4.18
N THR A 228 -10.98 4.64 2.95
CA THR A 228 -10.29 3.98 1.83
C THR A 228 -8.78 4.22 1.91
N ALA A 229 -8.01 3.31 1.33
CA ALA A 229 -6.54 3.44 1.28
C ALA A 229 -6.10 4.77 0.65
N TYR A 230 -6.74 5.18 -0.46
CA TYR A 230 -6.39 6.43 -1.14
C TYR A 230 -6.76 7.67 -0.32
N ARG A 231 -7.95 7.71 0.29
CA ARG A 231 -8.37 8.87 1.09
C ARG A 231 -7.50 9.01 2.35
N SER A 232 -7.10 7.88 2.95
CA SER A 232 -6.10 7.82 4.03
C SER A 232 -4.76 8.41 3.59
N ALA A 233 -4.21 7.97 2.45
CA ALA A 233 -2.95 8.48 1.91
C ALA A 233 -2.99 10.00 1.65
N TRP A 234 -4.09 10.52 1.11
CA TRP A 234 -4.28 11.96 0.91
C TRP A 234 -4.34 12.72 2.23
N GLY A 235 -4.95 12.13 3.27
CA GLY A 235 -4.92 12.67 4.63
C GLY A 235 -3.51 12.73 5.21
N ILE A 236 -2.70 11.71 4.98
CA ILE A 236 -1.28 11.68 5.39
C ILE A 236 -0.49 12.77 4.66
N ALA A 237 -0.66 12.90 3.35
CA ALA A 237 -0.01 13.94 2.55
C ALA A 237 -0.36 15.34 3.09
N HIS A 238 -1.65 15.62 3.29
CA HIS A 238 -2.12 16.87 3.87
C HIS A 238 -1.45 17.14 5.23
N LYS A 239 -1.41 16.14 6.13
CA LYS A 239 -0.76 16.30 7.44
C LYS A 239 0.73 16.63 7.29
N ARG A 240 1.46 15.90 6.45
CA ARG A 240 2.91 16.06 6.25
C ARG A 240 3.28 17.45 5.72
N VAL A 241 2.43 18.07 4.89
CA VAL A 241 2.59 19.46 4.41
C VAL A 241 2.68 20.48 5.55
N PHE A 242 1.97 20.25 6.67
CA PHE A 242 1.95 21.17 7.81
C PHE A 242 2.92 20.79 8.93
N THR A 243 3.21 19.51 9.11
CA THR A 243 4.08 19.05 10.21
C THR A 243 5.54 18.87 9.80
N GLY A 244 5.88 18.99 8.50
CA GLY A 244 7.26 18.87 8.00
C GLY A 244 7.86 17.47 8.13
N GLY A 245 7.03 16.43 8.14
CA GLY A 245 7.50 15.04 8.29
C GLY A 245 7.77 14.37 6.93
N GLY A 246 8.98 13.86 6.75
CA GLY A 246 9.30 12.89 5.69
C GLY A 246 8.69 11.52 5.99
N GLY A 247 8.32 10.77 4.96
CA GLY A 247 7.89 9.37 5.08
C GLY A 247 8.93 8.42 4.51
N ASP A 248 8.99 7.20 5.06
CA ASP A 248 9.80 6.10 4.52
C ASP A 248 9.05 5.31 3.41
N ASP A 249 7.98 5.88 2.87
CA ASP A 249 7.04 5.20 1.98
C ASP A 249 7.76 4.63 0.74
N VAL A 250 8.63 5.42 0.10
CA VAL A 250 9.40 5.01 -1.10
C VAL A 250 10.46 3.97 -0.75
N ALA A 251 11.18 4.10 0.37
CA ALA A 251 12.19 3.10 0.73
C ALA A 251 11.53 1.77 1.13
N GLY A 252 10.42 1.81 1.85
CA GLY A 252 9.60 0.63 2.09
C GLY A 252 9.10 0.00 0.78
N PHE A 253 8.77 0.83 -0.21
CA PHE A 253 8.34 0.36 -1.53
C PHE A 253 9.44 -0.43 -2.25
N LEU A 254 10.67 0.09 -2.22
CA LEU A 254 11.83 -0.55 -2.83
C LEU A 254 12.29 -1.79 -2.05
N ARG A 255 12.26 -1.78 -0.72
CA ARG A 255 12.58 -2.98 0.09
C ARG A 255 11.69 -4.17 -0.29
N ALA A 256 10.40 -3.94 -0.52
CA ALA A 256 9.49 -4.98 -0.99
C ALA A 256 9.81 -5.45 -2.41
N LEU A 257 10.28 -4.55 -3.27
CA LEU A 257 10.70 -4.88 -4.64
C LEU A 257 11.97 -5.73 -4.65
N GLU A 258 12.99 -5.33 -3.91
CA GLU A 258 14.25 -6.05 -3.77
C GLU A 258 14.02 -7.50 -3.30
N LEU A 259 13.10 -7.71 -2.36
CA LEU A 259 12.74 -9.05 -1.88
C LEU A 259 12.10 -9.93 -2.96
N LEU A 260 11.37 -9.35 -3.93
CA LEU A 260 10.76 -10.10 -5.04
C LEU A 260 11.70 -10.34 -6.22
N GLU A 261 12.77 -9.55 -6.31
CA GLU A 261 13.78 -9.64 -7.36
C GLU A 261 14.97 -10.52 -6.97
N ARG A 262 15.13 -10.84 -5.68
CA ARG A 262 16.11 -11.83 -5.24
C ARG A 262 15.83 -13.18 -5.91
N GLU A 263 16.82 -13.68 -6.62
CA GLU A 263 16.83 -15.06 -7.07
C GLU A 263 16.85 -15.99 -5.84
N PRO A 264 16.17 -17.14 -5.89
CA PRO A 264 16.27 -18.12 -4.82
C PRO A 264 17.74 -18.57 -4.68
N GLU A 265 18.34 -18.39 -3.51
CA GLU A 265 19.58 -19.09 -3.17
C GLU A 265 19.26 -20.59 -3.16
N VAL A 266 19.75 -21.31 -4.18
CA VAL A 266 19.62 -22.77 -4.33
C VAL A 266 20.64 -23.49 -3.44
#